data_AF-W6JXL5-F1
#
_entry.id   AF-W6JXL5-F1
#
_cell.length_a   1.000
_cell.length_b   1.000
_cell.length_c   1.000
_cell.angle_alpha   90.00
_cell.angle_beta   90.00
_cell.angle_gamma   90.00
#
_symmetry.space_group_name_H-M   'P 1'
#
loop_
_entity.id
_entity.type
_entity.pdbx_description
1 polymer ?
#
loop_
_entity_poly.entity_id
_entity_poly.type
_entity_poly.pdbx_seq_one_letter_code
_entity_poly.pdbx_strand_id
1 'polypeptide(L)'
;MAHIPHGFAGPSGSDMLVIGLKPGTVSLIMTMNAEGDPLDLEQKALEATLAPPRMQAYGEVLGQILDGSQLLTLRGDSAEECRRIVEPVLKAFSDSTIPMETYAAGSLGPRDWATSRELY
;
A
#
# COMPACT_ATOMS: atom_id res chain seq x y z
N MET A 1 -4.31 18.74 -3.46
CA MET A 1 -5.78 18.77 -3.51
C MET A 1 -6.16 18.86 -4.98
N ALA A 2 -6.98 17.94 -5.49
CA ALA A 2 -7.40 17.98 -6.89
C ALA A 2 -8.33 19.18 -7.11
N HIS A 3 -8.09 19.97 -8.16
CA HIS A 3 -8.91 21.13 -8.48
C HIS A 3 -10.11 20.70 -9.32
N ILE A 4 -11.32 20.95 -8.81
CA ILE A 4 -12.56 20.74 -9.54
C ILE A 4 -12.94 22.04 -10.26
N PRO A 5 -13.07 22.05 -11.59
CA PRO A 5 -13.51 23.25 -12.31
C PRO A 5 -14.88 23.74 -11.85
N HIS A 6 -15.10 25.06 -11.88
CA HIS A 6 -16.37 25.65 -11.52
C HIS A 6 -17.54 25.06 -12.33
N GLY A 7 -18.61 24.68 -11.63
CA GLY A 7 -19.81 24.07 -12.22
C GLY A 7 -19.83 22.55 -12.16
N PHE A 8 -18.70 21.89 -11.87
CA PHE A 8 -18.65 20.45 -11.63
C PHE A 8 -18.85 20.12 -10.14
N ALA A 9 -19.58 19.06 -9.85
CA ALA A 9 -19.78 18.51 -8.51
C ALA A 9 -19.30 17.06 -8.48
N GLY A 10 -18.70 16.60 -7.37
CA GLY A 10 -18.18 15.23 -7.32
C GLY A 10 -17.38 14.90 -6.07
N PRO A 11 -16.89 13.65 -5.96
CA PRO A 11 -16.14 13.18 -4.79
C PRO A 11 -14.86 13.99 -4.60
N SER A 12 -14.52 14.25 -3.34
CA SER A 12 -13.30 14.97 -2.95
C SER A 12 -12.05 14.09 -2.90
N GLY A 13 -12.14 12.85 -3.39
CA GLY A 13 -11.06 11.87 -3.39
C GLY A 13 -9.98 12.19 -4.42
N SER A 14 -8.72 11.87 -4.09
CA SER A 14 -7.63 11.89 -5.08
C SER A 14 -7.66 10.62 -5.92
N ASP A 15 -7.23 10.70 -7.17
CA ASP A 15 -7.01 9.52 -8.00
C ASP A 15 -5.94 8.62 -7.35
N MET A 16 -6.11 7.30 -7.48
CA MET A 16 -5.33 6.31 -6.71
C MET A 16 -4.89 5.13 -7.58
N LEU A 17 -3.60 4.80 -7.54
CA LEU A 17 -3.06 3.56 -8.11
C LEU A 17 -2.79 2.57 -6.97
N VAL A 18 -3.51 1.46 -6.98
CA VAL A 18 -3.37 0.37 -6.01
C VAL A 18 -2.70 -0.82 -6.69
N ILE A 19 -1.54 -1.23 -6.17
CA ILE A 19 -0.82 -2.44 -6.61
C ILE A 19 -0.97 -3.48 -5.50
N GLY A 20 -1.90 -4.41 -5.70
CA GLY A 20 -2.09 -5.56 -4.83
C GLY A 20 -0.99 -6.58 -5.06
N LEU A 21 -0.17 -6.84 -4.04
CA LEU A 21 0.87 -7.87 -4.12
C LEU A 21 0.27 -9.29 -4.00
N LYS A 22 -0.78 -9.43 -3.18
CA LYS A 22 -1.56 -10.66 -3.00
C LYS A 22 -3.02 -10.30 -2.68
N PRO A 23 -4.01 -10.75 -3.48
CA PRO A 23 -3.87 -11.37 -4.80
C PRO A 23 -3.28 -10.36 -5.81
N GLY A 24 -2.46 -10.81 -6.77
CA GLY A 24 -1.77 -9.93 -7.71
C GLY A 24 -2.75 -9.10 -8.56
N THR A 25 -3.02 -7.85 -8.18
CA THR A 25 -4.00 -6.98 -8.84
C THR A 25 -3.41 -5.59 -9.05
N VAL A 26 -3.92 -4.89 -10.06
CA VAL A 26 -3.66 -3.46 -10.27
C VAL A 26 -5.00 -2.78 -10.47
N SER A 27 -5.29 -1.75 -9.67
CA SER A 27 -6.48 -0.93 -9.80
C SER A 27 -6.08 0.53 -9.92
N LEU A 28 -6.64 1.22 -10.92
CA LEU A 28 -6.51 2.66 -11.10
C LEU A 28 -7.89 3.30 -10.89
N ILE A 29 -8.04 4.00 -9.78
CA ILE A 29 -9.26 4.71 -9.39
C ILE A 29 -9.11 6.15 -9.85
N MET A 30 -10.00 6.59 -10.75
CA MET A 30 -9.96 7.94 -11.32
C MET A 30 -11.32 8.62 -11.26
N THR A 31 -11.27 9.92 -11.09
CA THR A 31 -12.44 10.79 -11.20
C THR A 31 -12.83 10.96 -12.67
N MET A 32 -14.07 10.60 -13.00
CA MET A 32 -14.63 10.68 -14.36
C MET A 32 -16.07 11.20 -14.30
N ASN A 33 -16.66 11.54 -15.44
CA ASN A 33 -18.07 11.96 -15.48
C ASN A 33 -18.98 10.82 -14.98
N ALA A 34 -19.98 11.21 -14.19
CA ALA A 34 -21.01 10.33 -13.68
C ALA A 34 -21.99 9.91 -14.79
N GLU A 35 -22.75 8.85 -14.51
CA GLU A 35 -23.88 8.48 -15.34
C GLU A 35 -25.06 9.45 -15.08
N GLY A 36 -25.42 10.26 -16.08
CA GLY A 36 -26.51 11.23 -15.98
C GLY A 36 -26.06 12.65 -16.31
N ASP A 37 -26.06 13.54 -15.32
CA ASP A 37 -25.65 14.94 -15.50
C ASP A 37 -24.16 15.00 -15.89
N PRO A 38 -23.81 15.58 -17.05
CA PRO A 38 -22.42 15.72 -17.47
C PRO A 38 -21.51 16.54 -16.55
N LEU A 39 -22.09 17.30 -15.60
CA LEU A 39 -21.37 18.10 -14.62
C LEU A 39 -21.13 17.35 -13.30
N ASP A 40 -21.76 16.19 -13.11
CA ASP A 40 -21.48 15.32 -11.98
C ASP A 40 -20.27 14.43 -12.28
N LEU A 41 -19.40 14.28 -11.30
CA LEU A 41 -18.22 13.41 -11.34
C LEU A 41 -18.37 12.28 -10.34
N GLU A 42 -17.82 11.11 -10.67
CA GLU A 42 -17.72 9.96 -9.78
C GLU A 42 -16.35 9.28 -9.93
N GLN A 43 -15.93 8.50 -8.93
CA GLN A 43 -14.71 7.70 -9.04
C GLN A 43 -15.03 6.34 -9.66
N LYS A 44 -14.30 5.97 -10.72
CA LYS A 44 -14.38 4.66 -11.36
C LYS A 44 -13.06 3.92 -11.24
N ALA A 45 -13.14 2.61 -11.07
CA ALA A 45 -11.97 1.72 -11.02
C ALA A 45 -11.72 1.04 -12.38
N LEU A 46 -10.49 1.14 -12.86
CA LEU A 46 -9.96 0.32 -13.95
C LEU A 46 -9.12 -0.80 -13.33
N GLU A 47 -9.55 -2.04 -13.49
CA GLU A 47 -8.94 -3.18 -12.80
C GLU A 47 -8.28 -4.16 -13.77
N ALA A 48 -7.12 -4.67 -13.36
CA ALA A 48 -6.41 -5.75 -14.02
C ALA A 48 -5.99 -6.80 -12.99
N THR A 49 -6.22 -8.07 -13.32
CA THR A 49 -5.69 -9.20 -12.55
C THR A 49 -4.38 -9.67 -13.17
N LEU A 50 -3.33 -9.79 -12.37
CA LEU A 50 -2.04 -10.29 -12.80
C LEU A 50 -2.06 -11.82 -12.84
N ALA A 51 -1.34 -12.38 -13.82
CA ALA A 51 -1.14 -13.82 -13.87
C ALA A 51 -0.39 -14.29 -12.60
N PRO A 52 -0.69 -15.51 -12.11
CA PRO A 52 0.04 -16.08 -10.99
C PRO A 52 1.54 -16.17 -11.34
N PRO A 53 2.44 -16.01 -10.35
CA PRO A 53 3.87 -16.13 -10.60
C PRO A 53 4.20 -17.56 -11.06
N ARG A 54 5.14 -17.68 -12.01
CA ARG A 54 5.58 -18.98 -12.54
C ARG A 54 6.31 -19.82 -11.49
N MET A 55 6.81 -19.19 -10.44
CA MET A 55 7.58 -19.82 -9.38
C MET A 55 7.25 -19.16 -8.04
N GLN A 56 7.37 -19.92 -6.96
CA GLN A 56 7.23 -19.37 -5.62
C GLN A 56 8.39 -18.42 -5.31
N ALA A 57 8.19 -17.50 -4.35
CA ALA A 57 9.18 -16.48 -3.99
C ALA A 57 10.59 -17.05 -3.76
N TYR A 58 10.71 -18.17 -3.02
CA TYR A 58 12.01 -18.80 -2.80
C TYR A 58 12.64 -19.41 -4.06
N GLY A 59 11.83 -19.94 -4.97
CA GLY A 59 12.34 -20.44 -6.24
C GLY A 59 12.87 -19.32 -7.12
N GLU A 60 12.22 -18.14 -7.14
CA GLU A 60 12.71 -16.97 -7.87
C GLU A 60 14.06 -16.49 -7.32
N VAL A 61 14.21 -16.42 -6.00
CA VAL A 61 15.49 -16.07 -5.37
C VAL A 61 16.58 -17.08 -5.73
N LEU A 62 16.31 -18.38 -5.62
CA LEU A 62 17.28 -19.43 -5.98
C LEU A 62 17.65 -19.39 -7.46
N GLY A 63 16.67 -19.19 -8.36
CA GLY A 63 16.91 -19.03 -9.79
C GLY A 63 17.87 -17.88 -10.08
N GLN A 64 17.66 -16.73 -9.43
CA GLN A 64 18.57 -15.58 -9.60
C GLN A 64 19.98 -15.83 -9.09
N ILE A 65 20.12 -16.54 -7.97
CA ILE A 65 21.44 -16.93 -7.46
C ILE A 65 22.17 -17.80 -8.49
N LEU A 66 21.47 -18.78 -9.09
CA LEU A 66 22.03 -19.65 -10.13
C LEU A 66 22.37 -18.88 -11.42
N ASP A 67 21.58 -17.86 -11.75
CA ASP A 67 21.82 -16.97 -12.90
C ASP A 67 22.90 -15.90 -12.62
N GLY A 68 23.46 -15.85 -11.40
CA GLY A 68 24.43 -14.82 -10.99
C GLY A 68 23.83 -13.40 -10.90
N SER A 69 22.50 -13.29 -10.81
CA SER A 69 21.76 -12.04 -10.76
C SER A 69 21.56 -11.57 -9.31
N GLN A 70 21.71 -10.26 -9.08
CA GLN A 70 21.51 -9.62 -7.78
C GLN A 70 20.16 -8.89 -7.67
N LEU A 71 19.23 -9.11 -8.60
CA LEU A 71 18.00 -8.32 -8.72
C LEU A 71 17.10 -8.39 -7.47
N LEU A 72 17.05 -9.55 -6.78
CA LEU A 72 16.31 -9.75 -5.53
C LEU A 72 17.22 -9.80 -4.30
N THR A 73 18.39 -9.18 -4.37
CA THR A 73 19.33 -9.11 -3.24
C THR A 73 19.31 -7.72 -2.62
N LEU A 74 19.35 -7.67 -1.28
CA LEU A 74 19.54 -6.42 -0.54
C LEU A 74 21.04 -6.13 -0.40
N ARG A 75 21.47 -4.92 -0.76
CA ARG A 75 22.85 -4.49 -0.55
C ARG A 75 23.12 -4.26 0.94
N GLY A 76 24.35 -4.53 1.38
CA GLY A 76 24.74 -4.36 2.79
C GLY A 76 24.57 -2.93 3.31
N ASP A 77 24.88 -1.92 2.50
CA ASP A 77 24.68 -0.51 2.84
C ASP A 77 23.20 -0.16 3.06
N SER A 78 22.31 -0.72 2.23
CA SER A 78 20.87 -0.56 2.35
C SER A 78 20.33 -1.21 3.63
N ALA A 79 20.89 -2.36 4.03
CA ALA A 79 20.52 -3.03 5.28
C ALA A 79 20.86 -2.18 6.52
N GLU A 80 22.05 -1.56 6.54
CA GLU A 80 22.47 -0.66 7.62
C GLU A 80 21.59 0.60 7.70
N GLU A 81 21.19 1.16 6.55
CA GLU A 81 20.25 2.28 6.50
C GLU A 81 18.88 1.89 7.06
N CYS A 82 18.32 0.75 6.62
CA CYS A 82 17.05 0.23 7.13
C CYS A 82 17.12 0.04 8.65
N ARG A 83 18.24 -0.51 9.16
CA ARG A 83 18.44 -0.64 10.60
C ARG A 83 18.42 0.70 11.31
N ARG A 84 19.15 1.70 10.81
CA ARG A 84 19.20 3.05 11.41
C ARG A 84 17.83 3.70 11.51
N ILE A 85 16.95 3.49 10.53
CA ILE A 85 15.58 4.02 10.52
C ILE A 85 14.73 3.34 11.61
N VAL A 86 14.84 2.01 11.77
CA VAL A 86 13.96 1.22 12.65
C VAL A 86 14.47 1.16 14.10
N GLU A 87 15.78 1.27 14.32
CA GLU A 87 16.42 1.11 15.63
C GLU A 87 15.90 2.07 16.72
N PRO A 88 15.63 3.36 16.47
CA PRO A 88 15.04 4.25 17.46
C PRO A 88 13.67 3.78 17.96
N VAL A 89 12.83 3.23 17.07
CA VAL A 89 11.50 2.69 17.42
C VAL A 89 11.64 1.45 18.29
N LEU A 90 12.54 0.53 17.92
CA LEU A 90 12.82 -0.67 18.71
C LEU A 90 13.36 -0.33 20.10
N LYS A 91 14.24 0.68 20.20
CA LYS A 91 14.76 1.16 21.48
C LYS A 91 13.65 1.72 22.37
N ALA A 92 12.75 2.53 21.81
CA ALA A 92 11.63 3.10 22.56
C ALA A 92 10.72 2.02 23.17
N PHE A 93 10.46 0.93 22.43
CA PHE A 93 9.73 -0.22 22.97
C PHE A 93 10.54 -0.99 24.04
N SER A 94 11.83 -1.25 23.79
CA SER A 94 12.71 -1.94 24.75
C SER A 94 12.83 -1.19 26.08
N ASP A 95 12.95 0.14 26.00
CA ASP A 95 13.09 1.02 27.16
C ASP A 95 11.72 1.38 27.78
N SER A 96 10.62 0.84 27.24
CA SER A 96 9.24 1.13 27.68
C SER A 96 8.89 2.62 27.72
N THR A 97 9.49 3.43 26.84
CA THR A 97 9.24 4.88 26.78
C THR A 97 7.93 5.23 26.08
N ILE A 98 7.37 4.29 25.34
CA ILE A 98 6.04 4.38 24.72
C ILE A 98 5.19 3.20 25.19
N PRO A 99 3.89 3.41 25.49
CA PRO A 99 3.03 2.33 25.90
C PRO A 99 2.74 1.38 24.73
N MET A 100 2.68 0.08 25.00
CA MET A 100 2.22 -0.91 24.04
C MET A 100 0.69 -0.96 24.04
N GLU A 101 0.07 -0.59 22.93
CA GLU A 101 -1.38 -0.64 22.77
C GLU A 101 -1.88 -2.05 22.47
N THR A 102 -3.12 -2.34 22.87
CA THR A 102 -3.76 -3.65 22.69
C THR A 102 -5.05 -3.51 21.89
N TYR A 103 -5.44 -4.59 21.22
CA TYR A 103 -6.67 -4.64 20.44
C TYR A 103 -7.26 -6.04 20.46
N ALA A 104 -8.54 -6.16 20.11
CA ALA A 104 -9.23 -7.44 20.06
C ALA A 104 -8.78 -8.25 18.84
N ALA A 105 -8.60 -9.57 19.00
CA ALA A 105 -8.29 -10.45 17.87
C ALA A 105 -9.37 -10.34 16.78
N GLY A 106 -8.95 -10.21 15.51
CA GLY A 106 -9.83 -10.01 14.37
C GLY A 106 -10.24 -8.55 14.10
N SER A 107 -9.87 -7.60 14.96
CA SER A 107 -10.01 -6.17 14.66
C SER A 107 -8.85 -5.66 13.78
N LEU A 108 -9.01 -4.45 13.23
CA LEU A 108 -8.01 -3.76 12.40
C LEU A 108 -6.87 -3.11 13.21
N GLY A 109 -6.80 -3.34 14.52
CA GLY A 109 -5.82 -2.75 15.43
C GLY A 109 -6.44 -1.87 16.53
N PRO A 110 -5.62 -1.09 17.25
CA PRO A 110 -6.08 -0.19 18.30
C PRO A 110 -7.08 0.84 17.78
N ARG A 111 -8.17 1.08 18.52
CA ARG A 111 -9.32 1.87 18.04
C ARG A 111 -8.98 3.32 17.69
N ASP A 112 -7.98 3.88 18.35
CA ASP A 112 -7.58 5.27 18.20
C ASP A 112 -6.63 5.48 17.01
N TRP A 113 -6.21 4.41 16.33
CA TRP A 113 -5.36 4.50 15.15
C TRP A 113 -6.18 4.84 13.90
N ALA A 114 -5.69 5.82 13.14
CA ALA A 114 -6.32 6.19 11.87
C ALA A 114 -6.42 5.01 10.89
N THR A 115 -5.44 4.11 10.91
CA THR A 115 -5.38 2.90 10.06
C THR A 115 -6.32 1.78 10.51
N SER A 116 -6.85 1.84 11.74
CA SER A 116 -7.79 0.85 12.28
C SER A 116 -9.25 1.19 11.96
N ARG A 117 -9.46 2.29 11.23
CA ARG A 117 -10.73 2.64 10.60
C ARG A 117 -10.67 2.12 9.17
N GLU A 118 -11.69 1.39 8.71
CA GLU A 118 -11.76 1.00 7.30
C GLU A 118 -11.62 2.26 6.44
N LEU A 119 -10.59 2.29 5.60
CA LEU A 119 -10.52 3.23 4.49
C LEU A 119 -11.31 2.61 3.34
N TYR A 120 -12.64 2.67 3.44
CA TYR A 120 -13.57 2.58 2.32
C TYR A 120 -14.86 3.33 2.67
#